data_AF-A0A5D3BNI2-F1
#
_entry.id   AF-A0A5D3BNI2-F1
#
_cell.length_a   1.000
_cell.length_b   1.000
_cell.length_c   1.000
_cell.angle_alpha   90.00
_cell.angle_beta   90.00
_cell.angle_gamma   90.00
#
_symmetry.space_group_name_H-M   'P 1'
#
loop_
_entity.id
_entity.type
_entity.pdbx_description
1 polymer ?
#
loop_
_entity_poly.entity_id
_entity_poly.type
_entity_poly.pdbx_seq_one_letter_code
_entity_poly.pdbx_strand_id
1 'polypeptide(L)'
;MLNNLKFLNLENCYLSGRIPSSLGNLSNLEYLDVSDNSLIGEVPTSFGRLLNLKVLDISDNLFNGFLEEAHFANLSQLHTLLIGYNEFLSLDVKSNWVPPFQLKSLDASSCIGCFKSKFPRWLQTQKRLVSLVLSNISISSGIPKWLDGQNLTTLDLSHNQIVGPIPHNIGYQMPNLEDLFLSTNFMNGSLPLSLCKLKNLAYVDLSNNGLFGKIEDLEGNKFSGNIPTWVGDNLGNLQFLRLRDNQFNGKIPVGIGEAKSLESLDLSFNQLSGSIPKSLSELNSLDENVFESPKIENQDQEDDKWEKWLLYLMIMFGYGVGFWGGVVALILKKNWRCAYFKFIDEIKDKILAAMKWR
;
A
#
# COMPACT_ATOMS: atom_id res chain seq x y z
N MET A 1 -36.26 -7.55 -15.43
CA MET A 1 -35.00 -6.77 -15.36
C MET A 1 -35.03 -5.91 -14.10
N LEU A 2 -33.93 -5.85 -13.35
CA LEU A 2 -33.84 -5.10 -12.09
C LEU A 2 -33.63 -3.60 -12.36
N ASN A 3 -34.61 -2.97 -13.01
CA ASN A 3 -34.47 -1.60 -13.51
C ASN A 3 -34.38 -0.54 -12.41
N ASN A 4 -34.67 -0.88 -11.14
CA ASN A 4 -34.60 0.05 -10.01
C ASN A 4 -33.36 -0.15 -9.13
N LEU A 5 -32.50 -1.13 -9.45
CA LEU A 5 -31.34 -1.41 -8.62
C LEU A 5 -30.32 -0.27 -8.73
N LYS A 6 -30.04 0.36 -7.60
CA LYS A 6 -29.08 1.48 -7.47
C LYS A 6 -27.80 1.08 -6.76
N PHE A 7 -27.87 0.10 -5.88
CA PHE A 7 -26.76 -0.33 -5.03
C PHE A 7 -26.63 -1.84 -5.14
N LEU A 8 -25.47 -2.30 -5.58
CA LEU A 8 -25.10 -3.71 -5.61
C LEU A 8 -23.74 -3.85 -4.93
N ASN A 9 -23.75 -4.41 -3.73
CA ASN A 9 -22.55 -4.81 -3.00
C ASN A 9 -22.55 -6.35 -2.93
N LEU A 10 -21.46 -6.94 -3.41
CA LEU A 10 -21.15 -8.37 -3.41
C LEU A 10 -19.72 -8.61 -2.88
N GLU A 11 -19.19 -7.69 -2.08
CA GLU A 11 -17.89 -7.81 -1.41
C GLU A 11 -17.80 -9.10 -0.61
N ASN A 12 -16.67 -9.79 -0.67
CA ASN A 12 -16.36 -10.96 0.17
C ASN A 12 -17.46 -12.05 0.15
N CYS A 13 -17.92 -12.38 -1.05
CA CYS A 13 -19.01 -13.35 -1.27
C CYS A 13 -18.51 -14.69 -1.84
N TYR A 14 -17.18 -14.91 -1.90
CA TYR A 14 -16.55 -16.09 -2.51
C TYR A 14 -17.00 -16.35 -3.97
N LEU A 15 -17.43 -15.31 -4.68
CA LEU A 15 -17.93 -15.43 -6.05
C LEU A 15 -16.81 -15.81 -6.99
N SER A 16 -17.14 -16.61 -8.01
CA SER A 16 -16.20 -17.05 -9.04
C SER A 16 -16.83 -17.01 -10.43
N GLY A 17 -16.01 -17.16 -11.46
CA GLY A 17 -16.44 -17.05 -12.84
C GLY A 17 -16.37 -15.61 -13.36
N ARG A 18 -17.03 -15.34 -14.49
CA ARG A 18 -16.93 -14.06 -15.19
C ARG A 18 -18.10 -13.15 -14.86
N ILE A 19 -17.86 -11.83 -14.85
CA ILE A 19 -18.95 -10.86 -14.83
C ILE A 19 -19.71 -10.93 -16.16
N PRO A 20 -21.04 -11.14 -16.17
CA PRO A 20 -21.82 -11.16 -17.40
C PRO A 20 -22.02 -9.74 -17.95
N SER A 21 -21.93 -9.57 -19.27
CA SER A 21 -22.15 -8.28 -19.94
C SER A 21 -23.56 -7.71 -19.75
N SER A 22 -24.54 -8.55 -19.39
CA SER A 22 -25.88 -8.11 -19.02
C SER A 22 -25.92 -7.21 -17.79
N LEU A 23 -24.89 -7.21 -16.93
CA LEU A 23 -24.79 -6.31 -15.79
C LEU A 23 -24.74 -4.83 -16.24
N GLY A 24 -24.18 -4.56 -17.43
CA GLY A 24 -24.18 -3.24 -18.05
C GLY A 24 -25.57 -2.72 -18.47
N ASN A 25 -26.64 -3.53 -18.35
CA ASN A 25 -28.01 -3.07 -18.58
C ASN A 25 -28.67 -2.44 -17.34
N LEU A 26 -28.00 -2.46 -16.17
CA LEU A 26 -28.51 -1.85 -14.93
C LEU A 26 -28.32 -0.33 -14.95
N SER A 27 -29.01 0.38 -15.83
CA SER A 27 -28.79 1.80 -16.10
C SER A 27 -28.99 2.75 -14.90
N ASN A 28 -29.68 2.30 -13.85
CA ASN A 28 -29.90 3.06 -12.62
C ASN A 28 -28.87 2.76 -11.52
N LEU A 29 -27.89 1.90 -11.77
CA LEU A 29 -26.87 1.53 -10.81
C LEU A 29 -25.96 2.73 -10.52
N GLU A 30 -25.83 3.06 -9.23
CA GLU A 30 -25.01 4.15 -8.70
C GLU A 30 -23.78 3.62 -7.97
N TYR A 31 -23.87 2.44 -7.38
CA TYR A 31 -22.80 1.78 -6.64
C TYR A 31 -22.70 0.32 -7.07
N LEU A 32 -21.54 -0.07 -7.55
CA LEU A 32 -21.20 -1.45 -7.88
C LEU A 32 -19.92 -1.83 -7.14
N ASP A 33 -20.02 -2.84 -6.30
CA ASP A 33 -18.92 -3.39 -5.54
C ASP A 33 -18.96 -4.92 -5.64
N VAL A 34 -17.90 -5.46 -6.20
CA VAL A 34 -17.66 -6.90 -6.36
C VAL A 34 -16.26 -7.27 -5.83
N SER A 35 -15.70 -6.41 -4.99
CA SER A 35 -14.36 -6.55 -4.43
C SER A 35 -14.21 -7.83 -3.58
N ASP A 36 -12.97 -8.24 -3.30
CA ASP A 36 -12.66 -9.39 -2.44
C ASP A 36 -13.41 -10.67 -2.86
N ASN A 37 -13.19 -11.11 -4.10
CA ASN A 37 -13.80 -12.32 -4.63
C ASN A 37 -12.79 -13.11 -5.49
N SER A 38 -13.25 -14.19 -6.13
CA SER A 38 -12.46 -15.00 -7.07
C SER A 38 -12.96 -14.84 -8.51
N LEU A 39 -13.44 -13.64 -8.89
CA LEU A 39 -13.93 -13.36 -10.23
C LEU A 39 -12.77 -13.34 -11.24
N ILE A 40 -13.01 -13.90 -12.43
CA ILE A 40 -12.01 -14.09 -13.48
C ILE A 40 -12.45 -13.48 -14.81
N GLY A 41 -11.51 -13.39 -15.75
CA GLY A 41 -11.75 -12.95 -17.13
C GLY A 41 -11.71 -11.43 -17.28
N GLU A 42 -12.18 -10.94 -18.42
CA GLU A 42 -12.18 -9.51 -18.74
C GLU A 42 -13.39 -8.81 -18.11
N VAL A 43 -13.16 -7.57 -17.65
CA VAL A 43 -14.24 -6.68 -17.22
C VAL A 43 -15.09 -6.31 -18.45
N PRO A 44 -16.42 -6.47 -18.43
CA PRO A 44 -17.23 -6.19 -19.62
C PRO A 44 -17.23 -4.70 -20.00
N THR A 45 -16.93 -4.40 -21.27
CA THR A 45 -17.05 -3.04 -21.85
C THR A 45 -18.45 -2.43 -21.71
N SER A 46 -19.47 -3.26 -21.52
CA SER A 46 -20.84 -2.83 -21.21
C SER A 46 -20.96 -1.97 -19.95
N PHE A 47 -19.96 -1.98 -19.04
CA PHE A 47 -19.91 -1.08 -17.90
C PHE A 47 -19.93 0.39 -18.32
N GLY A 48 -19.38 0.71 -19.50
CA GLY A 48 -19.43 2.07 -20.06
C GLY A 48 -20.85 2.59 -20.34
N ARG A 49 -21.89 1.77 -20.17
CA ARG A 49 -23.32 2.15 -20.30
C ARG A 49 -23.98 2.57 -18.98
N LEU A 50 -23.31 2.41 -17.84
CA LEU A 50 -23.87 2.68 -16.51
C LEU A 50 -23.81 4.19 -16.18
N LEU A 51 -24.69 4.98 -16.79
CA LEU A 51 -24.66 6.46 -16.76
C LEU A 51 -24.72 7.09 -15.36
N ASN A 52 -25.27 6.37 -14.39
CA ASN A 52 -25.45 6.83 -13.01
C ASN A 52 -24.37 6.34 -12.05
N LEU A 53 -23.42 5.54 -12.53
CA LEU A 53 -22.42 4.92 -11.68
C LEU A 53 -21.49 5.98 -11.07
N LYS A 54 -21.38 5.96 -9.75
CA LYS A 54 -20.59 6.88 -8.93
C LYS A 54 -19.39 6.18 -8.31
N VAL A 55 -19.60 4.93 -7.89
CA VAL A 55 -18.58 4.07 -7.29
C VAL A 55 -18.52 2.77 -8.08
N LEU A 56 -17.32 2.44 -8.53
CA LEU A 56 -16.99 1.14 -9.12
C LEU A 56 -15.83 0.55 -8.32
N ASP A 57 -16.11 -0.55 -7.64
CA ASP A 57 -15.11 -1.37 -6.96
C ASP A 57 -15.08 -2.78 -7.55
N ILE A 58 -13.94 -3.14 -8.12
CA ILE A 58 -13.63 -4.46 -8.66
C ILE A 58 -12.31 -4.98 -8.09
N SER A 59 -11.81 -4.40 -6.99
CA SER A 59 -10.49 -4.75 -6.43
C SER A 59 -10.45 -6.20 -5.95
N ASP A 60 -9.25 -6.70 -5.65
CA ASP A 60 -9.06 -7.98 -4.96
C ASP A 60 -9.79 -9.14 -5.64
N ASN A 61 -9.46 -9.32 -6.93
CA ASN A 61 -10.04 -10.35 -7.78
C ASN A 61 -8.95 -10.91 -8.72
N LEU A 62 -9.35 -11.79 -9.64
CA LEU A 62 -8.49 -12.42 -10.64
C LEU A 62 -8.83 -11.92 -12.06
N PHE A 63 -9.26 -10.66 -12.19
CA PHE A 63 -9.53 -10.06 -13.50
C PHE A 63 -8.26 -9.99 -14.34
N ASN A 64 -8.42 -10.14 -15.65
CA ASN A 64 -7.33 -10.05 -16.61
C ASN A 64 -7.71 -9.19 -17.82
N GLY A 65 -6.72 -8.89 -18.66
CA GLY A 65 -6.91 -8.11 -19.88
C GLY A 65 -6.78 -6.61 -19.65
N PHE A 66 -7.50 -5.83 -20.44
CA PHE A 66 -7.29 -4.37 -20.53
C PHE A 66 -8.57 -3.59 -20.20
N LEU A 67 -8.44 -2.63 -19.29
CA LEU A 67 -9.40 -1.55 -19.15
C LEU A 67 -9.04 -0.44 -20.13
N GLU A 68 -9.83 -0.35 -21.20
CA GLU A 68 -9.75 0.69 -22.23
C GLU A 68 -10.85 1.75 -22.06
N GLU A 69 -10.81 2.81 -22.86
CA GLU A 69 -11.75 3.95 -22.78
C GLU A 69 -13.23 3.52 -22.90
N ALA A 70 -13.52 2.46 -23.63
CA ALA A 70 -14.86 1.92 -23.82
C ALA A 70 -15.54 1.51 -22.50
N HIS A 71 -14.77 1.03 -21.51
CA HIS A 71 -15.29 0.64 -20.19
C HIS A 71 -15.82 1.82 -19.40
N PHE A 72 -15.37 3.04 -19.73
CA PHE A 72 -15.70 4.25 -18.98
C PHE A 72 -16.39 5.34 -19.81
N ALA A 73 -16.70 5.06 -21.08
CA ALA A 73 -17.05 6.07 -22.09
C ALA A 73 -18.19 7.02 -21.70
N ASN A 74 -19.19 6.56 -20.91
CA ASN A 74 -20.33 7.39 -20.51
C ASN A 74 -20.46 7.59 -18.98
N LEU A 75 -19.42 7.27 -18.20
CA LEU A 75 -19.49 7.26 -16.73
C LEU A 75 -19.34 8.65 -16.11
N SER A 76 -20.12 9.64 -16.55
CA SER A 76 -19.93 11.06 -16.16
C SER A 76 -20.05 11.38 -14.66
N GLN A 77 -20.69 10.49 -13.87
CA GLN A 77 -20.87 10.65 -12.42
C GLN A 77 -19.81 9.93 -11.58
N LEU A 78 -18.92 9.16 -12.21
CA LEU A 78 -17.94 8.35 -11.50
C LEU A 78 -16.98 9.23 -10.70
N HIS A 79 -16.84 8.93 -9.41
CA HIS A 79 -15.92 9.65 -8.54
C HIS A 79 -15.04 8.73 -7.70
N THR A 80 -15.34 7.44 -7.64
CA THR A 80 -14.50 6.45 -6.97
C THR A 80 -14.29 5.28 -7.92
N LEU A 81 -13.02 4.98 -8.19
CA LEU A 81 -12.61 3.86 -9.03
C LEU A 81 -11.55 3.06 -8.30
N LEU A 82 -11.90 1.83 -7.91
CA LEU A 82 -11.04 0.91 -7.19
C LEU A 82 -10.88 -0.35 -8.06
N ILE A 83 -9.68 -0.54 -8.59
CA ILE A 83 -9.34 -1.64 -9.50
C ILE A 83 -8.14 -2.46 -9.00
N GLY A 84 -7.61 -2.09 -7.83
CA GLY A 84 -6.39 -2.64 -7.27
C GLY A 84 -6.42 -4.16 -7.06
N TYR A 85 -5.27 -4.75 -6.79
CA TYR A 85 -5.10 -6.17 -6.50
C TYR A 85 -5.71 -7.10 -7.56
N ASN A 86 -5.58 -6.72 -8.82
CA ASN A 86 -5.86 -7.57 -9.99
C ASN A 86 -4.57 -7.70 -10.81
N GLU A 87 -3.78 -8.73 -10.52
CA GLU A 87 -2.40 -8.87 -11.01
C GLU A 87 -2.28 -8.80 -12.55
N PHE A 88 -3.25 -9.37 -13.27
CA PHE A 88 -3.24 -9.48 -14.73
C PHE A 88 -4.11 -8.44 -15.45
N LEU A 89 -4.67 -7.49 -14.70
CA LEU A 89 -5.49 -6.41 -15.24
C LEU A 89 -4.64 -5.16 -15.46
N SER A 90 -4.71 -4.58 -16.66
CA SER A 90 -4.01 -3.34 -16.98
C SER A 90 -4.97 -2.25 -17.44
N LEU A 91 -4.85 -1.05 -16.87
CA LEU A 91 -5.52 0.15 -17.35
C LEU A 91 -4.69 0.77 -18.48
N ASP A 92 -5.07 0.46 -19.72
CA ASP A 92 -4.40 0.92 -20.95
C ASP A 92 -5.28 1.90 -21.73
N VAL A 93 -5.33 3.13 -21.23
CA VAL A 93 -5.99 4.25 -21.91
C VAL A 93 -4.96 5.16 -22.56
N LYS A 94 -5.35 5.83 -23.65
CA LYS A 94 -4.49 6.81 -24.33
C LYS A 94 -4.05 7.90 -23.37
N SER A 95 -2.77 8.27 -23.44
CA SER A 95 -2.20 9.28 -22.53
C SER A 95 -2.91 10.65 -22.60
N ASN A 96 -3.45 11.03 -23.76
CA ASN A 96 -4.17 12.28 -23.98
C ASN A 96 -5.70 12.15 -23.87
N TRP A 97 -6.20 11.00 -23.42
CA TRP A 97 -7.63 10.82 -23.19
C TRP A 97 -8.10 11.75 -22.08
N VAL A 98 -9.28 12.33 -22.28
CA VAL A 98 -9.98 13.12 -21.27
C VAL A 98 -11.20 12.30 -20.85
N PRO A 99 -11.17 11.66 -19.67
CA PRO A 99 -12.31 10.89 -19.19
C PRO A 99 -13.53 11.81 -18.95
N PRO A 100 -14.76 11.30 -19.10
CA PRO A 100 -15.98 12.08 -18.90
C PRO A 100 -16.29 12.39 -17.42
N PHE A 101 -15.41 12.00 -16.50
CA PHE A 101 -15.62 12.03 -15.06
C PHE A 101 -14.53 12.79 -14.31
N GLN A 102 -14.78 13.02 -13.02
CA GLN A 102 -13.88 13.68 -12.08
C GLN A 102 -13.77 12.85 -10.80
N LEU A 103 -12.71 12.05 -10.72
CA LEU A 103 -12.40 11.20 -9.59
C LEU A 103 -12.07 12.02 -8.34
N LYS A 104 -12.55 11.51 -7.21
CA LYS A 104 -12.13 11.85 -5.86
C LYS A 104 -11.14 10.82 -5.33
N SER A 105 -11.35 9.54 -5.65
CA SER A 105 -10.48 8.45 -5.24
C SER A 105 -10.17 7.54 -6.43
N LEU A 106 -8.90 7.22 -6.57
CA LEU A 106 -8.39 6.21 -7.49
C LEU A 106 -7.48 5.26 -6.72
N ASP A 107 -7.81 3.97 -6.78
CA ASP A 107 -6.92 2.89 -6.37
C ASP A 107 -6.67 1.96 -7.55
N ALA A 108 -5.41 1.88 -7.96
CA ALA A 108 -4.94 0.92 -8.96
C ALA A 108 -3.72 0.14 -8.46
N SER A 109 -3.62 -0.06 -7.14
CA SER A 109 -2.52 -0.78 -6.50
C SER A 109 -2.37 -2.20 -7.05
N SER A 110 -1.13 -2.69 -7.15
CA SER A 110 -0.84 -4.09 -7.55
C SER A 110 -1.45 -4.54 -8.90
N CYS A 111 -1.82 -3.62 -9.78
CA CYS A 111 -2.19 -3.90 -11.17
C CYS A 111 -0.93 -3.91 -12.05
N ILE A 112 -0.33 -5.07 -12.25
CA ILE A 112 0.96 -5.18 -12.94
C ILE A 112 0.79 -4.82 -14.42
N GLY A 113 1.54 -3.81 -14.87
CA GLY A 113 1.48 -3.32 -16.25
C GLY A 113 0.49 -2.18 -16.48
N CYS A 114 -0.21 -1.71 -15.44
CA CYS A 114 -0.94 -0.44 -15.50
C CYS A 114 -0.02 0.71 -15.94
N PHE A 115 -0.54 1.55 -16.84
CA PHE A 115 0.11 2.79 -17.29
C PHE A 115 1.52 2.65 -17.91
N LYS A 116 1.94 1.44 -18.31
CA LYS A 116 3.22 1.21 -19.00
C LYS A 116 4.41 1.82 -18.24
N SER A 117 4.43 1.65 -16.90
CA SER A 117 5.48 2.14 -15.99
C SER A 117 5.67 3.66 -15.92
N LYS A 118 4.68 4.44 -16.34
CA LYS A 118 4.72 5.91 -16.31
C LYS A 118 3.45 6.49 -15.70
N PHE A 119 3.58 7.66 -15.09
CA PHE A 119 2.41 8.41 -14.66
C PHE A 119 1.51 8.76 -15.85
N PRO A 120 0.23 8.35 -15.85
CA PRO A 120 -0.68 8.62 -16.96
C PRO A 120 -1.09 10.10 -16.96
N ARG A 121 -0.99 10.76 -18.13
CA ARG A 121 -1.26 12.20 -18.26
C ARG A 121 -2.73 12.56 -18.07
N TRP A 122 -3.67 11.65 -18.31
CA TRP A 122 -5.08 11.93 -18.10
C TRP A 122 -5.41 12.24 -16.63
N LEU A 123 -4.62 11.77 -15.65
CA LEU A 123 -4.80 12.13 -14.24
C LEU A 123 -4.70 13.64 -13.99
N GLN A 124 -3.99 14.37 -14.85
CA GLN A 124 -3.91 15.83 -14.80
C GLN A 124 -5.27 16.52 -14.95
N THR A 125 -6.20 15.85 -15.64
CA THR A 125 -7.56 16.34 -15.88
C THR A 125 -8.47 16.16 -14.67
N GLN A 126 -8.07 15.34 -13.69
CA GLN A 126 -8.84 15.08 -12.48
C GLN A 126 -8.51 16.18 -11.47
N LYS A 127 -9.43 17.13 -11.29
CA LYS A 127 -9.24 18.31 -10.42
C LYS A 127 -9.87 18.17 -9.03
N ARG A 128 -10.55 17.05 -8.79
CA ARG A 128 -11.25 16.74 -7.54
C ARG A 128 -10.58 15.61 -6.76
N LEU A 129 -9.38 15.21 -7.17
CA LEU A 129 -8.69 14.07 -6.60
C LEU A 129 -8.28 14.38 -5.16
N VAL A 130 -8.60 13.45 -4.27
CA VAL A 130 -8.36 13.51 -2.82
C VAL A 130 -7.48 12.34 -2.38
N SER A 131 -7.74 11.15 -2.91
CA SER A 131 -6.93 9.96 -2.65
C SER A 131 -6.39 9.38 -3.95
N LEU A 132 -5.09 9.17 -4.00
CA LEU A 132 -4.39 8.54 -5.12
C LEU A 132 -3.50 7.40 -4.62
N VAL A 133 -3.90 6.18 -4.94
CA VAL A 133 -3.19 4.95 -4.56
C VAL A 133 -2.72 4.25 -5.84
N LEU A 134 -1.42 4.28 -6.07
CA LEU A 134 -0.72 3.72 -7.23
C LEU A 134 0.46 2.86 -6.77
N SER A 135 0.32 2.11 -5.67
CA SER A 135 1.38 1.27 -5.13
C SER A 135 1.59 0.01 -5.97
N ASN A 136 2.83 -0.47 -6.07
CA ASN A 136 3.15 -1.74 -6.74
C ASN A 136 2.70 -1.84 -8.22
N ILE A 137 2.92 -0.78 -9.01
CA ILE A 137 2.60 -0.78 -10.47
C ILE A 137 3.81 -0.51 -11.37
N SER A 138 5.02 -0.62 -10.82
CA SER A 138 6.28 -0.47 -11.54
C SER A 138 6.49 0.90 -12.21
N ILE A 139 5.98 1.99 -11.63
CA ILE A 139 6.32 3.35 -12.10
C ILE A 139 7.82 3.60 -11.88
N SER A 140 8.54 3.99 -12.93
CA SER A 140 9.99 4.24 -12.88
C SER A 140 10.41 5.69 -13.09
N SER A 141 9.45 6.57 -13.37
CA SER A 141 9.67 8.03 -13.48
C SER A 141 9.61 8.71 -12.11
N GLY A 142 10.28 9.84 -11.95
CA GLY A 142 10.13 10.70 -10.77
C GLY A 142 8.71 11.28 -10.62
N ILE A 143 8.38 11.77 -9.41
CA ILE A 143 7.08 12.40 -9.12
C ILE A 143 6.86 13.58 -10.07
N PRO A 144 5.74 13.61 -10.82
CA PRO A 144 5.56 14.57 -11.89
C PRO A 144 5.00 15.90 -11.35
N LYS A 145 5.48 17.01 -11.92
CA LYS A 145 5.07 18.38 -11.54
C LYS A 145 3.58 18.67 -11.63
N TRP A 146 2.81 17.90 -12.41
CA TRP A 146 1.37 18.14 -12.53
C TRP A 146 0.60 17.70 -11.28
N LEU A 147 1.23 16.89 -10.42
CA LEU A 147 0.70 16.55 -9.11
C LEU A 147 0.71 17.78 -8.19
N ASP A 148 1.57 18.77 -8.47
CA ASP A 148 1.55 20.08 -7.80
C ASP A 148 0.17 20.73 -7.98
N GLY A 149 -0.42 21.18 -6.87
CA GLY A 149 -1.73 21.85 -6.84
C GLY A 149 -2.93 20.90 -6.81
N GLN A 150 -2.71 19.58 -6.73
CA GLN A 150 -3.77 18.64 -6.38
C GLN A 150 -4.07 18.74 -4.88
N ASN A 151 -5.33 18.58 -4.49
CA ASN A 151 -5.74 18.69 -3.10
C ASN A 151 -5.82 17.32 -2.41
N LEU A 152 -4.71 16.58 -2.45
CA LEU A 152 -4.64 15.22 -1.90
C LEU A 152 -4.58 15.20 -0.38
N THR A 153 -5.31 14.26 0.22
CA THR A 153 -5.17 13.83 1.62
C THR A 153 -4.32 12.56 1.70
N THR A 154 -4.45 11.67 0.71
CA THR A 154 -3.71 10.39 0.68
C THR A 154 -2.95 10.27 -0.64
N LEU A 155 -1.65 10.04 -0.53
CA LEU A 155 -0.78 9.72 -1.65
C LEU A 155 0.03 8.46 -1.34
N ASP A 156 -0.33 7.36 -2.00
CA ASP A 156 0.43 6.11 -1.94
C ASP A 156 1.06 5.81 -3.30
N LEU A 157 2.39 5.89 -3.33
CA LEU A 157 3.24 5.52 -4.47
C LEU A 157 4.27 4.46 -4.06
N SER A 158 4.01 3.73 -2.97
CA SER A 158 4.93 2.72 -2.44
C SER A 158 5.16 1.55 -3.40
N HIS A 159 6.23 0.79 -3.18
CA HIS A 159 6.56 -0.40 -3.97
C HIS A 159 6.67 -0.15 -5.48
N ASN A 160 7.25 0.99 -5.87
CA ASN A 160 7.50 1.32 -7.27
C ASN A 160 9.02 1.40 -7.54
N GLN A 161 9.37 1.94 -8.69
CA GLN A 161 10.76 2.16 -9.12
C GLN A 161 11.04 3.67 -9.25
N ILE A 162 10.32 4.51 -8.48
CA ILE A 162 10.35 5.96 -8.61
C ILE A 162 11.75 6.47 -8.22
N VAL A 163 12.33 7.29 -9.10
CA VAL A 163 13.65 7.91 -8.92
C VAL A 163 13.54 9.40 -8.62
N GLY A 164 14.64 9.97 -8.13
CA GLY A 164 14.76 11.42 -7.89
C GLY A 164 14.25 11.85 -6.51
N PRO A 165 14.28 13.16 -6.22
CA PRO A 165 13.91 13.68 -4.92
C PRO A 165 12.41 13.87 -4.74
N ILE A 166 11.98 13.86 -3.49
CA ILE A 166 10.66 14.35 -3.09
C ILE A 166 10.56 15.82 -3.51
N PRO A 167 9.45 16.26 -4.17
CA PRO A 167 9.30 17.64 -4.63
C PRO A 167 9.54 18.67 -3.51
N HIS A 168 10.44 19.63 -3.76
CA HIS A 168 10.89 20.60 -2.75
C HIS A 168 9.75 21.48 -2.18
N ASN A 169 8.65 21.64 -2.91
CA ASN A 169 7.48 22.45 -2.61
C ASN A 169 6.26 21.62 -2.15
N ILE A 170 6.42 20.33 -1.86
CA ILE A 170 5.31 19.40 -1.55
C ILE A 170 4.33 19.96 -0.50
N GLY A 171 4.84 20.57 0.57
CA GLY A 171 4.00 21.10 1.64
C GLY A 171 3.24 22.39 1.32
N TYR A 172 3.59 23.08 0.23
CA TYR A 172 2.82 24.23 -0.27
C TYR A 172 1.81 23.82 -1.34
N GLN A 173 2.08 22.73 -2.05
CA GLN A 173 1.28 22.27 -3.18
C GLN A 173 0.16 21.30 -2.77
N MET A 174 0.37 20.54 -1.69
CA MET A 174 -0.60 19.58 -1.15
C MET A 174 -0.77 19.80 0.36
N PRO A 175 -1.26 20.98 0.82
CA PRO A 175 -1.26 21.35 2.24
C PRO A 175 -2.15 20.47 3.12
N ASN A 176 -3.10 19.74 2.53
CA ASN A 176 -4.05 18.87 3.23
C ASN A 176 -3.59 17.41 3.31
N LEU A 177 -2.34 17.10 2.95
CA LEU A 177 -1.84 15.74 2.99
C LEU A 177 -1.80 15.21 4.43
N GLU A 178 -2.43 14.06 4.63
CA GLU A 178 -2.53 13.32 5.88
C GLU A 178 -1.65 12.07 5.82
N ASP A 179 -1.68 11.37 4.67
CA ASP A 179 -0.97 10.12 4.45
C ASP A 179 -0.02 10.23 3.25
N LEU A 180 1.26 9.95 3.52
CA LEU A 180 2.31 9.93 2.51
C LEU A 180 3.08 8.60 2.56
N PHE A 181 2.81 7.72 1.61
CA PHE A 181 3.48 6.44 1.46
C PHE A 181 4.35 6.44 0.20
N LEU A 182 5.66 6.50 0.37
CA LEU A 182 6.66 6.45 -0.70
C LEU A 182 7.66 5.31 -0.51
N SER A 183 7.36 4.37 0.40
CA SER A 183 8.27 3.31 0.79
C SER A 183 8.61 2.37 -0.38
N THR A 184 9.79 1.75 -0.32
CA THR A 184 10.26 0.79 -1.34
C THR A 184 10.28 1.41 -2.74
N ASN A 185 11.15 2.40 -2.92
CA ASN A 185 11.40 3.10 -4.18
C ASN A 185 12.91 3.37 -4.35
N PHE A 186 13.30 4.06 -5.43
CA PHE A 186 14.68 4.48 -5.67
C PHE A 186 14.86 6.00 -5.46
N MET A 187 14.10 6.58 -4.53
CA MET A 187 14.17 8.02 -4.27
C MET A 187 15.52 8.40 -3.65
N ASN A 188 15.98 9.61 -3.94
CA ASN A 188 17.24 10.15 -3.42
C ASN A 188 17.08 11.61 -2.98
N GLY A 189 18.17 12.23 -2.53
CA GLY A 189 18.10 13.61 -2.05
C GLY A 189 17.63 13.71 -0.61
N SER A 190 17.40 14.95 -0.17
CA SER A 190 17.00 15.25 1.21
C SER A 190 15.52 15.49 1.39
N LEU A 191 15.05 15.23 2.61
CA LEU A 191 13.70 15.59 3.03
C LEU A 191 13.51 17.10 2.85
N PRO A 192 12.57 17.55 2.01
CA PRO A 192 12.42 18.96 1.72
C PRO A 192 11.83 19.71 2.92
N LEU A 193 12.34 20.92 3.18
CA LEU A 193 11.88 21.76 4.29
C LEU A 193 10.38 22.06 4.24
N SER A 194 9.75 22.05 3.05
CA SER A 194 8.31 22.29 2.92
C SER A 194 7.45 21.25 3.62
N LEU A 195 7.95 20.03 3.90
CA LEU A 195 7.22 19.02 4.67
C LEU A 195 6.75 19.54 6.05
N CYS A 196 7.48 20.48 6.67
CA CYS A 196 7.05 21.10 7.93
C CYS A 196 5.73 21.89 7.86
N LYS A 197 5.24 22.18 6.64
CA LYS A 197 3.98 22.87 6.39
C LYS A 197 2.77 21.94 6.38
N LEU A 198 2.98 20.63 6.28
CA LEU A 198 1.91 19.63 6.28
C LEU A 198 1.42 19.37 7.71
N LYS A 199 0.62 20.29 8.25
CA LYS A 199 0.17 20.22 9.66
C LYS A 199 -0.78 19.05 9.93
N ASN A 200 -1.40 18.49 8.91
CA ASN A 200 -2.32 17.36 9.03
C ASN A 200 -1.64 16.01 8.84
N LEU A 201 -0.34 15.98 8.56
CA LEU A 201 0.40 14.76 8.27
C LEU A 201 0.38 13.83 9.49
N ALA A 202 -0.25 12.67 9.34
CA ALA A 202 -0.42 11.67 10.38
C ALA A 202 0.42 10.42 10.08
N TYR A 203 0.50 10.00 8.82
CA TYR A 203 1.21 8.80 8.40
C TYR A 203 2.27 9.12 7.36
N VAL A 204 3.53 8.83 7.68
CA VAL A 204 4.66 9.01 6.76
C VAL A 204 5.48 7.73 6.71
N ASP A 205 5.52 7.12 5.53
CA ASP A 205 6.41 6.00 5.26
C ASP A 205 7.30 6.30 4.06
N LEU A 206 8.57 6.54 4.35
CA LEU A 206 9.63 6.78 3.36
C LEU A 206 10.67 5.66 3.38
N SER A 207 10.32 4.51 3.97
CA SER A 207 11.26 3.41 4.21
C SER A 207 11.82 2.82 2.91
N ASN A 208 12.98 2.16 2.98
CA ASN A 208 13.59 1.44 1.86
C ASN A 208 13.79 2.35 0.63
N ASN A 209 14.57 3.42 0.79
CA ASN A 209 14.91 4.39 -0.26
C ASN A 209 16.40 4.80 -0.15
N GLY A 210 16.86 5.67 -1.06
CA GLY A 210 18.19 6.28 -1.03
C GLY A 210 18.19 7.70 -0.43
N LEU A 211 17.25 8.04 0.46
CA LEU A 211 17.14 9.38 1.04
C LEU A 211 18.28 9.64 2.04
N PHE A 212 18.80 10.86 2.05
CA PHE A 212 19.85 11.31 2.96
C PHE A 212 19.51 12.70 3.51
N GLY A 213 20.00 13.10 4.69
CA GLY A 213 19.79 14.48 5.12
C GLY A 213 20.76 15.44 4.40
N LYS A 214 20.31 16.64 4.02
CA LYS A 214 21.18 17.77 3.71
C LYS A 214 20.67 18.93 4.52
N ILE A 215 21.44 19.39 5.50
CA ILE A 215 21.29 20.77 5.99
C ILE A 215 22.31 21.56 5.18
N GLU A 216 21.85 22.40 4.26
CA GLU A 216 22.67 23.50 3.77
C GLU A 216 22.87 24.46 4.94
N ASP A 217 23.87 24.18 5.77
CA ASP A 217 24.42 25.22 6.61
C ASP A 217 25.25 26.12 5.67
N LEU A 218 24.88 27.40 5.60
CA LEU A 218 25.54 28.40 4.76
C LEU A 218 26.96 28.75 5.23
N GLU A 219 27.49 28.03 6.22
CA GLU A 219 28.84 28.19 6.74
C GLU A 219 29.62 26.90 6.51
N GLY A 220 30.37 26.88 5.40
CA GLY A 220 31.12 25.71 4.99
C GLY A 220 31.99 25.14 6.10
N ASN A 221 31.63 23.95 6.60
CA ASN A 221 32.53 22.90 7.07
C ASN A 221 31.72 21.66 7.50
N LYS A 222 31.97 20.53 6.82
CA LYS A 222 31.54 19.14 7.08
C LYS A 222 30.11 18.76 6.66
N PHE A 223 30.06 17.89 5.65
CA PHE A 223 28.87 17.18 5.18
C PHE A 223 28.21 16.39 6.32
N SER A 224 27.07 16.87 6.83
CA SER A 224 26.22 16.12 7.76
C SER A 224 24.74 16.32 7.43
N GLY A 225 24.01 15.23 7.55
CA GLY A 225 22.70 15.01 6.96
C GLY A 225 21.73 14.39 7.95
N ASN A 226 21.35 15.19 8.94
CA ASN A 226 20.49 14.77 10.03
C ASN A 226 19.04 14.60 9.56
N ILE A 227 18.27 13.80 10.32
CA ILE A 227 16.82 13.91 10.30
C ILE A 227 16.47 15.37 10.68
N PRO A 228 15.68 16.09 9.88
CA PRO A 228 15.43 17.51 10.13
C PRO A 228 14.73 17.76 11.47
N THR A 229 15.10 18.83 12.17
CA THR A 229 14.53 19.17 13.49
C THR A 229 13.04 19.46 13.42
N TRP A 230 12.56 20.01 12.29
CA TRP A 230 11.16 20.37 12.09
C TRP A 230 10.21 19.17 12.14
N VAL A 231 10.69 17.93 12.03
CA VAL A 231 9.84 16.73 12.11
C VAL A 231 9.03 16.73 13.40
N GLY A 232 9.66 17.07 14.53
CA GLY A 232 8.94 17.15 15.80
C GLY A 232 8.39 18.53 16.14
N ASP A 233 9.08 19.60 15.73
CA ASP A 233 8.66 20.97 16.06
C ASP A 233 7.36 21.40 15.34
N ASN A 234 7.04 20.77 14.21
CA ASN A 234 6.02 21.27 13.29
C ASN A 234 4.91 20.28 12.93
N LEU A 235 5.06 18.99 13.20
CA LEU A 235 4.11 17.95 12.83
C LEU A 235 3.40 17.38 14.07
N GLY A 236 2.61 18.21 14.75
CA GLY A 236 1.93 17.84 16.00
C GLY A 236 0.92 16.69 15.87
N ASN A 237 0.42 16.42 14.65
CA ASN A 237 -0.51 15.33 14.36
C ASN A 237 0.19 14.04 13.87
N LEU A 238 1.51 14.04 13.76
CA LEU A 238 2.26 12.90 13.23
C LEU A 238 2.15 11.72 14.19
N GLN A 239 1.56 10.62 13.72
CA GLN A 239 1.36 9.38 14.47
C GLN A 239 2.40 8.33 14.08
N PHE A 240 2.70 8.21 12.78
CA PHE A 240 3.61 7.20 12.26
C PHE A 240 4.70 7.84 11.40
N LEU A 241 5.95 7.65 11.80
CA LEU A 241 7.12 8.05 11.03
C LEU A 241 8.03 6.85 10.80
N ARG A 242 8.06 6.37 9.55
CA ARG A 242 8.96 5.30 9.12
C ARG A 242 9.97 5.84 8.11
N LEU A 243 11.23 5.83 8.52
CA LEU A 243 12.41 6.24 7.74
C LEU A 243 13.42 5.09 7.62
N ARG A 244 12.97 3.86 7.87
CA ARG A 244 13.80 2.66 7.85
C ARG A 244 14.57 2.51 6.55
N ASP A 245 15.77 1.92 6.60
CA ASP A 245 16.56 1.53 5.43
C ASP A 245 16.73 2.71 4.43
N ASN A 246 17.42 3.73 4.92
CA ASN A 246 17.78 4.94 4.20
C ASN A 246 19.24 5.29 4.54
N GLN A 247 19.71 6.43 4.03
CA GLN A 247 21.08 6.94 4.24
C GLN A 247 21.12 8.09 5.25
N PHE A 248 20.15 8.20 6.17
CA PHE A 248 20.18 9.25 7.19
C PHE A 248 21.35 9.05 8.15
N ASN A 249 22.05 10.13 8.50
CA ASN A 249 23.21 10.08 9.38
C ASN A 249 23.12 11.13 10.51
N GLY A 250 24.16 11.22 11.33
CA GLY A 250 24.21 12.16 12.45
C GLY A 250 23.26 11.79 13.59
N LYS A 251 22.86 12.77 14.40
CA LYS A 251 22.07 12.53 15.63
C LYS A 251 20.57 12.56 15.36
N ILE A 252 19.81 11.79 16.15
CA ILE A 252 18.36 11.93 16.22
C ILE A 252 18.06 13.33 16.83
N PRO A 253 17.26 14.18 16.17
CA PRO A 253 16.98 15.53 16.65
C PRO A 253 16.16 15.47 17.95
N VAL A 254 16.50 16.32 18.93
CA VAL A 254 15.77 16.42 20.20
C VAL A 254 14.30 16.81 20.00
N GLY A 255 14.02 17.58 18.95
CA GLY A 255 12.66 18.02 18.61
C GLY A 255 11.69 16.87 18.35
N ILE A 256 12.14 15.66 17.99
CA ILE A 256 11.26 14.50 17.79
C ILE A 256 10.37 14.21 19.01
N GLY A 257 10.83 14.53 20.23
CA GLY A 257 10.01 14.38 21.45
C GLY A 257 8.87 15.39 21.59
N GLU A 258 8.82 16.43 20.76
CA GLU A 258 7.70 17.39 20.69
C GLU A 258 6.53 16.88 19.84
N ALA A 259 6.73 15.82 19.05
CA ALA A 259 5.66 15.14 18.31
C ALA A 259 4.81 14.29 19.27
N LYS A 260 3.98 14.93 20.08
CA LYS A 260 3.21 14.28 21.16
C LYS A 260 2.23 13.21 20.68
N SER A 261 1.80 13.27 19.42
CA SER A 261 0.91 12.26 18.82
C SER A 261 1.65 11.04 18.27
N LEU A 262 2.99 11.00 18.35
CA LEU A 262 3.80 9.98 17.70
C LEU A 262 3.67 8.63 18.43
N GLU A 263 3.07 7.66 17.74
CA GLU A 263 2.85 6.29 18.21
C GLU A 263 3.94 5.34 17.73
N SER A 264 4.48 5.58 16.53
CA SER A 264 5.48 4.70 15.92
C SER A 264 6.59 5.50 15.24
N LEU A 265 7.83 5.20 15.64
CA LEU A 265 9.04 5.78 15.07
C LEU A 265 9.99 4.64 14.65
N ASP A 266 10.13 4.41 13.34
CA ASP A 266 11.09 3.45 12.79
C ASP A 266 12.23 4.18 12.07
N LEU A 267 13.41 4.18 12.69
CA LEU A 267 14.65 4.74 12.15
C LEU A 267 15.70 3.65 11.85
N SER A 268 15.31 2.38 11.87
CA SER A 268 16.23 1.25 11.74
C SER A 268 16.96 1.25 10.38
N PHE A 269 18.12 0.58 10.29
CA PHE A 269 18.91 0.50 9.05
C PHE A 269 19.29 1.86 8.45
N ASN A 270 19.70 2.80 9.30
CA ASN A 270 20.29 4.08 8.90
C ASN A 270 21.73 4.22 9.45
N GLN A 271 22.42 5.31 9.11
CA GLN A 271 23.78 5.63 9.54
C GLN A 271 23.79 6.62 10.73
N LEU A 272 22.80 6.52 11.61
CA LEU A 272 22.63 7.41 12.76
C LEU A 272 23.74 7.17 13.81
N SER A 273 24.07 8.22 14.56
CA SER A 273 25.13 8.24 15.56
C SER A 273 24.75 9.11 16.76
N GLY A 274 25.53 9.04 17.85
CA GLY A 274 25.24 9.77 19.08
C GLY A 274 24.24 9.06 20.00
N SER A 275 23.73 9.78 20.99
CA SER A 275 22.82 9.25 22.02
C SER A 275 21.36 9.38 21.61
N ILE A 276 20.52 8.46 22.10
CA ILE A 276 19.06 8.58 22.03
C ILE A 276 18.62 9.83 22.83
N PRO A 277 17.88 10.79 22.23
CA PRO A 277 17.39 11.97 22.93
C PRO A 277 16.49 11.62 24.12
N LYS A 278 16.69 12.27 25.28
CA LYS A 278 15.84 12.08 26.46
C LYS A 278 14.39 12.49 26.21
N SER A 279 14.15 13.44 25.31
CA SER A 279 12.81 13.85 24.90
C SER A 279 11.96 12.70 24.35
N LEU A 280 12.58 11.62 23.84
CA LEU A 280 11.86 10.40 23.45
C LEU A 280 11.25 9.65 24.63
N SER A 281 11.84 9.71 25.83
CA SER A 281 11.24 9.12 27.03
C SER A 281 10.12 9.98 27.64
N GLU A 282 10.00 11.22 27.18
CA GLU A 282 8.97 12.16 27.64
C GLU A 282 7.71 12.11 26.77
N LEU A 283 7.80 11.53 25.55
CA LEU A 283 6.66 11.13 24.73
C LEU A 283 5.77 10.17 25.56
N ASN A 284 4.56 10.61 25.88
CA ASN A 284 3.59 9.92 26.73
C ASN A 284 3.87 9.87 28.24
N SER A 285 4.82 10.66 28.76
CA SER A 285 5.01 10.83 30.22
C SER A 285 3.93 11.70 30.90
N LEU A 286 2.93 12.17 30.14
CA LEU A 286 1.80 12.95 30.62
C LEU A 286 0.47 12.28 30.23
N ASP A 287 0.23 11.04 30.68
CA ASP A 287 -1.13 10.63 31.07
C ASP A 287 -1.24 9.38 31.97
N GLU A 288 -0.33 9.18 32.92
CA GLU A 288 -0.51 8.12 33.94
C GLU A 288 -1.53 8.51 35.04
N ASN A 289 -2.06 9.74 35.02
CA ASN A 289 -2.95 10.26 36.06
C ASN A 289 -4.42 10.47 35.63
N VAL A 290 -4.84 10.01 34.42
CA VAL A 290 -6.24 10.16 33.95
C VAL A 290 -7.00 8.82 33.87
N PHE A 291 -6.37 7.68 34.16
CA PHE A 291 -7.07 6.40 34.31
C PHE A 291 -7.10 5.90 35.76
N GLU A 292 -7.78 6.66 36.65
CA GLU A 292 -8.58 5.96 37.66
C GLU A 292 -9.77 5.35 36.92
N SER A 293 -9.60 4.10 36.50
CA SER A 293 -10.64 3.33 35.83
C SER A 293 -11.78 3.09 36.82
N PRO A 294 -13.05 3.37 36.46
CA PRO A 294 -14.17 2.81 37.19
C PRO A 294 -14.12 1.28 36.99
N LYS A 295 -14.11 0.53 38.09
CA LYS A 295 -14.25 -0.93 38.08
C LYS A 295 -15.49 -1.31 37.27
N ILE A 296 -15.26 -1.87 36.09
CA ILE A 296 -16.24 -2.65 35.35
C ILE A 296 -15.64 -4.04 35.22
N GLU A 297 -16.17 -4.98 36.02
CA GLU A 297 -15.99 -6.41 35.79
C GLU A 297 -16.62 -6.75 34.44
N ASN A 298 -15.80 -7.10 33.45
CA ASN A 298 -16.26 -7.77 32.24
C ASN A 298 -15.49 -9.09 32.11
N GLN A 299 -16.28 -10.16 32.00
CA GLN A 299 -15.90 -11.56 32.18
C GLN A 299 -15.43 -12.24 30.87
N ASP A 300 -15.09 -11.47 29.83
CA ASP A 300 -14.98 -11.98 28.45
C ASP A 300 -13.53 -12.10 27.94
N GLN A 301 -12.52 -11.98 28.80
CA GLN A 301 -11.10 -12.07 28.39
C GLN A 301 -10.45 -13.46 28.59
N GLU A 302 -11.13 -14.43 29.19
CA GLU A 302 -10.57 -15.78 29.38
C GLU A 302 -10.75 -16.69 28.16
N ASP A 303 -11.82 -16.52 27.37
CA ASP A 303 -12.14 -17.43 26.26
C ASP A 303 -11.17 -17.29 25.07
N ASP A 304 -10.78 -16.06 24.72
CA ASP A 304 -9.82 -15.78 23.63
C ASP A 304 -8.42 -16.36 23.87
N LYS A 305 -8.04 -16.54 25.14
CA LYS A 305 -6.74 -17.09 25.53
C LYS A 305 -6.71 -18.60 25.28
N TRP A 306 -7.78 -19.30 25.62
CA TRP A 306 -7.87 -20.76 25.45
C TRP A 306 -7.92 -21.16 23.98
N GLU A 307 -8.61 -20.39 23.13
CA GLU A 307 -8.65 -20.67 21.69
C GLU A 307 -7.27 -20.55 21.01
N LYS A 308 -6.50 -19.50 21.36
CA LYS A 308 -5.11 -19.35 20.89
C LYS A 308 -4.23 -20.52 21.35
N TRP A 309 -4.35 -20.94 22.61
CA TRP A 309 -3.61 -22.09 23.14
C TRP A 309 -3.99 -23.40 22.44
N LEU A 310 -5.28 -23.62 22.17
CA LEU A 310 -5.78 -24.79 21.43
C LEU A 310 -5.24 -24.83 20.00
N LEU A 311 -5.19 -23.69 19.31
CA LEU A 311 -4.63 -23.58 17.97
C LEU A 311 -3.14 -23.97 17.95
N TYR A 312 -2.33 -23.44 18.87
CA TYR A 312 -0.92 -23.82 18.99
C TYR A 312 -0.75 -25.31 19.28
N LEU A 313 -1.60 -25.88 20.13
CA LEU A 313 -1.55 -27.30 20.47
C LEU A 313 -1.90 -28.18 19.25
N MET A 314 -2.89 -27.80 18.45
CA MET A 314 -3.26 -28.49 17.21
C MET A 314 -2.15 -28.44 16.16
N ILE A 315 -1.50 -27.28 15.99
CA ILE A 315 -0.37 -27.13 15.05
C ILE A 315 0.79 -28.02 15.46
N MET A 316 1.14 -28.06 16.76
CA MET A 316 2.23 -28.89 17.28
C MET A 316 1.94 -30.40 17.11
N PHE A 317 0.72 -30.84 17.37
CA PHE A 317 0.31 -32.23 17.14
C PHE A 317 0.28 -32.58 15.65
N GLY A 318 -0.24 -31.69 14.80
CA GLY A 318 -0.26 -31.86 13.34
C GLY A 318 1.13 -31.98 12.74
N TYR A 319 2.08 -31.15 13.19
CA TYR A 319 3.48 -31.26 12.80
C TYR A 319 4.09 -32.58 13.25
N GLY A 320 3.86 -32.99 14.51
CA GLY A 320 4.34 -34.25 15.05
C GLY A 320 3.88 -35.46 14.23
N VAL A 321 2.57 -35.56 13.97
CA VAL A 321 1.98 -36.70 13.24
C VAL A 321 2.34 -36.66 11.76
N GLY A 322 2.26 -35.49 11.10
CA GLY A 322 2.52 -35.36 9.68
C GLY A 322 3.98 -35.58 9.32
N PHE A 323 4.90 -34.92 10.01
CA PHE A 323 6.32 -35.00 9.73
C PHE A 323 6.91 -36.36 10.15
N TRP A 324 6.70 -36.77 11.41
CA TRP A 324 7.29 -38.02 11.89
C TRP A 324 6.56 -39.26 11.37
N GLY A 325 5.25 -39.17 11.06
CA GLY A 325 4.53 -40.26 10.40
C GLY A 325 5.11 -40.61 9.04
N GLY A 326 5.44 -39.60 8.23
CA GLY A 326 6.14 -39.78 6.96
C GLY A 326 7.54 -40.39 7.13
N VAL A 327 8.32 -39.88 8.09
CA VAL A 327 9.67 -40.39 8.38
C VAL A 327 9.65 -41.84 8.87
N VAL A 328 8.74 -42.20 9.78
CA VAL A 328 8.58 -43.58 10.29
C VAL A 328 8.14 -44.53 9.18
N ALA A 329 7.20 -44.11 8.31
CA ALA A 329 6.78 -44.90 7.15
C ALA A 329 7.95 -45.17 6.19
N LEU A 330 8.83 -44.19 5.97
CA LEU A 330 10.03 -44.32 5.13
C LEU A 330 11.11 -45.22 5.77
N ILE A 331 11.20 -45.26 7.11
CA ILE A 331 12.14 -46.16 7.82
C ILE A 331 11.66 -47.62 7.74
N LEU A 332 10.36 -47.87 7.92
CA LEU A 332 9.81 -49.22 8.03
C LEU A 332 9.60 -49.92 6.66
N LYS A 333 9.33 -49.17 5.58
CA LYS A 333 9.03 -49.75 4.26
C LYS A 333 10.15 -49.48 3.25
N LYS A 334 11.00 -50.47 3.02
CA LYS A 334 12.11 -50.43 2.05
C LYS A 334 11.69 -49.96 0.65
N ASN A 335 10.52 -50.39 0.17
CA ASN A 335 10.02 -50.01 -1.17
C ASN A 335 9.66 -48.53 -1.27
N TRP A 336 9.12 -47.95 -0.18
CA TRP A 336 8.73 -46.53 -0.13
C TRP A 336 9.95 -45.63 -0.05
N ARG A 337 10.97 -46.05 0.73
CA ARG A 337 12.28 -45.40 0.76
C ARG A 337 12.94 -45.32 -0.61
N CYS A 338 12.92 -46.42 -1.37
CA CYS A 338 13.50 -46.44 -2.71
C CYS A 338 12.72 -45.56 -3.70
N ALA A 339 11.39 -45.51 -3.62
CA ALA A 339 10.58 -44.64 -4.47
C ALA A 339 10.82 -43.15 -4.14
N TYR A 340 10.91 -42.81 -2.85
CA TYR A 340 11.17 -41.45 -2.39
C TYR A 340 12.55 -40.94 -2.86
N PHE A 341 13.62 -41.74 -2.71
CA PHE A 341 14.95 -41.31 -3.17
C PHE A 341 15.03 -41.17 -4.70
N LYS A 342 14.36 -42.05 -5.46
CA LYS A 342 14.26 -41.89 -6.92
C LYS A 342 13.57 -40.58 -7.30
N PHE A 343 12.49 -40.23 -6.62
CA PHE A 343 11.78 -38.97 -6.84
C PHE A 343 12.67 -37.75 -6.54
N ILE A 344 13.44 -37.79 -5.44
CA ILE A 344 14.39 -36.73 -5.09
C ILE A 344 15.51 -36.61 -6.14
N ASP A 345 16.04 -37.73 -6.62
CA ASP A 345 17.05 -37.74 -7.68
C ASP A 345 16.50 -37.15 -8.99
N GLU A 346 15.26 -37.49 -9.39
CA GLU A 346 14.60 -36.91 -10.56
C GLU A 346 14.37 -35.40 -10.43
N ILE A 347 14.01 -34.90 -9.24
CA ILE A 347 13.89 -33.46 -8.98
C ILE A 347 15.26 -32.78 -9.09
N LYS A 348 16.29 -33.37 -8.47
CA LYS A 348 17.66 -32.84 -8.50
C LYS A 348 18.17 -32.73 -9.94
N ASP A 349 17.90 -33.73 -10.76
CA ASP A 349 18.29 -33.74 -12.18
C ASP A 349 17.52 -32.68 -12.98
N LYS A 350 16.23 -32.48 -12.73
CA LYS A 350 15.45 -31.39 -13.34
C LYS A 350 15.97 -30.00 -12.94
N ILE A 351 16.36 -29.83 -11.68
CA ILE A 351 16.94 -28.57 -11.18
C ILE A 351 18.31 -28.33 -11.81
N LEU A 352 19.18 -29.34 -11.87
CA LEU A 352 20.50 -29.24 -12.52
C LEU A 352 20.39 -28.96 -14.01
N ALA A 353 19.40 -29.55 -14.70
CA ALA A 353 19.12 -29.26 -16.10
C ALA A 353 18.65 -27.81 -16.29
N ALA A 354 17.79 -27.30 -15.41
CA ALA A 354 17.32 -25.91 -15.43
C ALA A 354 18.45 -24.90 -15.14
N MET A 355 19.41 -25.25 -14.28
CA MET A 355 20.57 -24.40 -13.99
C MET A 355 21.60 -24.37 -15.12
N LYS A 356 21.73 -25.44 -15.93
CA LYS A 356 22.64 -25.47 -17.09
C LYS A 356 22.14 -24.70 -18.31
N TRP A 357 20.88 -24.25 -18.30
CA TRP A 357 20.24 -23.48 -19.37
C TRP A 357 20.10 -21.98 -19.04
N ARG A 358 20.73 -21.52 -17.96
CA ARG A 358 21.01 -20.11 -17.66
C ARG A 358 22.51 -19.87 -17.76
#